data_AF-A0A522VDK9-F1
#
_entry.id   AF-A0A522VDK9-F1
#
_cell.length_a   1.000
_cell.length_b   1.000
_cell.length_c   1.000
_cell.angle_alpha   90.00
_cell.angle_beta   90.00
_cell.angle_gamma   90.00
#
_symmetry.space_group_name_H-M   'P 1'
#
loop_
_entity.id
_entity.type
_entity.pdbx_description
1 polymer ?
#
loop_
_entity_poly.entity_id
_entity_poly.type
_entity_poly.pdbx_seq_one_letter_code
_entity_poly.pdbx_strand_id
1 'polypeptide(L)'
;MTFDTLKFVEKLKAAGVNEGQAKAEAEALQGVFAEALDAQLATKAGIAGVERRVDALDAKMDARFERIDGKLTLVQWMLALVVAAEVMPVLVKLFQ
;
A
#
# COMPACT_ATOMS: atom_id res chain seq x y z
N MET A 1 6.63 -23.37 -4.92
CA MET A 1 6.94 -24.09 -6.17
C MET A 1 8.41 -24.41 -6.16
N THR A 2 8.79 -25.66 -6.44
CA THR A 2 10.18 -26.13 -6.42
C THR A 2 10.62 -26.50 -7.83
N PHE A 3 11.84 -26.11 -8.21
CA PHE A 3 12.44 -26.50 -9.47
C PHE A 3 12.82 -27.98 -9.43
N ASP A 4 12.27 -28.78 -10.35
CA ASP A 4 12.53 -30.22 -10.42
C ASP A 4 13.70 -30.48 -11.37
N THR A 5 14.90 -30.44 -10.81
CA THR A 5 16.16 -30.64 -11.52
C THR A 5 16.19 -31.98 -12.25
N LEU A 6 15.61 -33.04 -11.66
CA LEU A 6 15.60 -34.39 -12.25
C LEU A 6 14.74 -34.43 -13.52
N LYS A 7 13.51 -33.92 -13.45
CA LYS A 7 12.64 -33.82 -14.64
C LYS A 7 13.26 -32.94 -15.73
N PHE A 8 14.00 -31.89 -15.35
CA PHE A 8 14.68 -31.02 -16.31
C PHE A 8 15.83 -31.75 -17.03
N VAL A 9 16.67 -32.48 -16.29
CA VAL A 9 17.74 -33.33 -16.85
C VAL A 9 17.15 -34.40 -17.79
N GLU A 10 16.08 -35.07 -17.38
CA GLU A 10 15.41 -36.09 -18.22
C GLU A 10 14.90 -35.50 -19.54
N LYS A 11 14.35 -34.29 -19.49
CA LYS A 11 13.85 -33.57 -20.67
C LYS A 11 14.97 -33.19 -21.62
N LEU A 12 16.12 -32.75 -21.09
CA LEU A 12 17.31 -32.46 -21.89
C LEU A 12 17.92 -33.72 -22.51
N LYS A 13 17.98 -34.83 -21.74
CA LYS A 13 18.40 -36.14 -22.26
C LYS A 13 17.50 -36.63 -23.38
N ALA A 14 16.18 -36.49 -23.24
CA ALA A 14 15.21 -36.83 -24.29
C ALA A 14 15.38 -35.97 -25.56
N ALA A 15 15.93 -34.76 -25.43
CA ALA A 15 16.28 -33.87 -26.54
C ALA A 15 17.67 -34.16 -27.15
N GLY A 16 18.39 -35.16 -26.66
CA GLY A 16 19.71 -35.55 -27.17
C GLY A 16 20.90 -34.87 -26.48
N VAL A 17 20.68 -34.11 -25.41
CA VAL A 17 21.76 -33.52 -24.60
C VAL A 17 22.43 -34.62 -23.78
N ASN A 18 23.77 -34.61 -23.73
CA ASN A 18 24.51 -35.55 -22.91
C ASN A 18 24.18 -35.34 -21.41
N GLU A 19 24.11 -36.43 -20.64
CA GLU A 19 23.79 -36.39 -19.21
C GLU A 19 24.67 -35.43 -18.38
N GLY A 20 25.97 -35.35 -18.66
CA GLY A 20 26.86 -34.42 -17.98
C GLY A 20 26.52 -32.95 -18.25
N GLN A 21 26.16 -32.62 -19.49
CA GLN A 21 25.71 -31.27 -19.86
C GLN A 21 24.31 -30.97 -19.31
N ALA A 22 23.39 -31.93 -19.43
CA ALA A 22 22.04 -31.79 -18.92
C ALA A 22 22.02 -31.51 -17.41
N LYS A 23 22.87 -32.22 -16.65
CA LYS A 23 23.02 -32.00 -15.21
C LYS A 23 23.61 -30.63 -14.88
N ALA A 24 24.66 -30.23 -15.61
CA ALA A 24 25.28 -28.92 -15.42
C ALA A 24 24.32 -27.76 -15.72
N GLU A 25 23.52 -27.86 -16.78
CA GLU A 25 22.49 -26.87 -17.12
C GLU A 25 21.38 -26.82 -16.06
N ALA A 26 20.93 -27.97 -15.57
CA ALA A 26 19.91 -28.06 -14.55
C ALA A 26 20.36 -27.43 -13.22
N GLU A 27 21.61 -27.70 -12.80
CA GLU A 27 22.20 -27.11 -11.60
C GLU A 27 22.38 -25.59 -11.73
N ALA A 28 22.87 -25.12 -12.89
CA ALA A 28 23.02 -23.69 -13.15
C ALA A 28 21.66 -22.95 -13.14
N LEU A 29 20.64 -23.52 -13.78
CA LEU A 29 19.30 -22.94 -13.81
C LEU A 29 18.61 -22.99 -12.45
N GLN A 30 18.83 -24.04 -11.66
CA GLN A 30 18.26 -24.15 -10.31
C GLN A 30 18.74 -22.99 -9.42
N GLY A 31 20.03 -22.65 -9.47
CA GLY A 31 20.59 -21.53 -8.70
C GLY A 31 19.99 -20.19 -9.10
N VAL A 32 19.97 -19.88 -10.39
CA VAL A 32 19.41 -18.62 -10.92
C VAL A 32 17.91 -18.53 -10.66
N PHE A 33 17.18 -19.64 -10.77
CA PHE A 33 15.74 -19.68 -10.53
C PHE A 33 15.39 -19.44 -9.06
N ALA A 34 16.17 -19.98 -8.13
CA ALA A 34 16.00 -19.71 -6.70
C ALA A 34 16.19 -18.23 -6.38
N GLU A 35 17.26 -17.62 -6.90
CA GLU A 35 17.56 -16.19 -6.70
C GLU A 35 16.47 -15.29 -7.31
N ALA A 36 16.00 -15.61 -8.52
CA ALA A 36 14.94 -14.86 -9.18
C ALA A 36 13.61 -14.96 -8.42
N LEU A 37 13.27 -16.13 -7.87
CA LEU A 37 12.09 -16.30 -7.03
C LEU A 37 12.18 -15.51 -5.73
N ASP A 38 13.32 -15.55 -5.05
CA ASP A 38 13.53 -14.78 -3.82
C ASP A 38 13.43 -13.27 -4.07
N ALA A 39 14.03 -12.77 -5.15
CA ALA A 39 13.92 -11.36 -5.54
C ALA A 39 12.46 -10.96 -5.84
N GLN A 40 11.71 -11.82 -6.53
CA GLN A 40 10.30 -11.58 -6.83
C GLN A 40 9.43 -11.60 -5.57
N LEU A 41 9.67 -12.54 -4.65
CA LEU A 41 8.96 -12.63 -3.37
C LEU A 41 9.26 -11.44 -2.47
N ALA A 42 10.53 -11.02 -2.39
CA ALA A 42 10.92 -9.81 -1.66
C ALA A 42 10.23 -8.56 -2.22
N THR A 43 10.14 -8.45 -3.54
CA THR A 43 9.43 -7.34 -4.20
C THR A 43 7.94 -7.35 -3.88
N LYS A 44 7.28 -8.51 -3.96
CA LYS A 44 5.85 -8.66 -3.60
C LYS A 44 5.60 -8.34 -2.13
N ALA A 45 6.47 -8.80 -1.24
CA ALA A 45 6.39 -8.48 0.18
C ALA A 45 6.56 -6.98 0.42
N GLY A 46 7.48 -6.33 -0.31
CA GLY A 46 7.66 -4.88 -0.30
C GLY A 46 6.40 -4.13 -0.73
N ILE A 47 5.78 -4.53 -1.85
CA ILE A 47 4.53 -3.93 -2.35
C ILE A 47 3.40 -4.08 -1.32
N ALA A 48 3.19 -5.29 -0.78
CA ALA A 48 2.19 -5.52 0.25
C ALA A 48 2.47 -4.73 1.55
N GLY A 49 3.73 -4.39 1.82
CA GLY A 49 4.11 -3.49 2.91
C GLY A 49 3.74 -2.03 2.62
N VAL A 50 3.93 -1.58 1.37
CA VAL A 50 3.55 -0.24 0.93
C VAL A 50 2.04 -0.06 0.95
N GLU A 51 1.27 -1.01 0.43
CA GLU A 51 -0.21 -0.99 0.44
C GLU A 51 -0.74 -0.78 1.86
N ARG A 52 -0.28 -1.59 2.83
CA ARG A 52 -0.67 -1.44 4.24
C ARG A 52 -0.32 -0.07 4.83
N ARG A 53 0.80 0.52 4.42
CA ARG A 53 1.21 1.86 4.88
C ARG A 53 0.32 2.94 4.28
N VAL A 54 -0.11 2.77 3.04
CA VAL A 54 -1.06 3.68 2.39
C VAL A 54 -2.42 3.59 3.07
N ASP A 55 -2.95 2.39 3.30
CA ASP A 55 -4.23 2.20 4.01
C ASP A 55 -4.21 2.82 5.41
N ALA A 56 -3.11 2.61 6.15
CA ALA A 56 -2.94 3.20 7.48
C ALA A 56 -2.82 4.74 7.44
N LEU A 57 -2.24 5.29 6.38
CA LEU A 57 -2.14 6.73 6.19
C LEU A 57 -3.51 7.33 5.84
N ASP A 58 -4.28 6.65 4.99
CA ASP A 58 -5.62 7.06 4.57
C ASP A 58 -6.57 7.12 5.78
N ALA A 59 -6.63 6.03 6.56
CA ALA A 59 -7.41 5.99 7.80
C ALA A 59 -7.01 7.09 8.81
N LYS A 60 -5.72 7.43 8.88
CA LYS A 60 -5.22 8.50 9.74
C LYS A 60 -5.58 9.89 9.21
N MET A 61 -5.64 10.06 7.89
CA MET A 61 -6.08 11.30 7.26
C MET A 61 -7.57 11.52 7.50
N ASP A 62 -8.41 10.51 7.28
CA ASP A 62 -9.85 10.59 7.55
C ASP A 62 -10.14 11.01 8.99
N ALA A 63 -9.51 10.34 9.96
CA ALA A 63 -9.66 10.70 11.38
C ALA A 63 -9.19 12.14 11.70
N ARG A 64 -8.20 12.65 10.97
CA ARG A 64 -7.75 14.04 11.12
C ARG A 64 -8.74 15.03 10.51
N PHE A 65 -9.30 14.72 9.34
CA PHE A 65 -10.30 15.56 8.68
C PHE A 65 -11.57 15.66 9.53
N GLU A 66 -12.10 14.54 10.01
CA GLU A 66 -13.29 14.53 10.87
C GLU A 66 -13.07 15.39 12.13
N ARG A 67 -11.88 15.31 12.73
CA ARG A 67 -11.51 16.16 13.88
C ARG A 67 -11.44 17.64 13.51
N ILE A 68 -10.94 17.98 12.33
CA ILE A 68 -10.87 19.36 11.86
C ILE A 68 -12.27 19.88 11.57
N ASP A 69 -13.12 19.11 10.88
CA ASP A 69 -14.50 19.50 10.58
C ASP A 69 -15.31 19.76 11.84
N GLY A 70 -15.17 18.92 12.86
CA GLY A 70 -15.80 19.14 14.17
C GLY A 70 -15.32 20.44 14.84
N LYS A 71 -14.02 20.73 14.80
CA LYS A 71 -13.47 21.99 15.33
C LYS A 71 -13.94 23.20 14.54
N LEU A 72 -13.97 23.12 13.22
CA LEU A 72 -14.42 24.21 12.36
C LEU A 72 -15.90 24.49 12.58
N THR A 73 -16.73 23.45 12.67
CA THR A 73 -18.16 23.58 12.99
C THR A 73 -18.35 24.29 14.34
N LEU A 74 -17.61 23.87 15.37
CA LEU A 74 -17.67 24.52 16.68
C LEU A 74 -17.25 26.00 16.63
N VAL A 75 -16.16 26.30 15.93
CA VAL A 75 -15.68 27.68 15.73
C VAL A 75 -16.70 28.52 14.97
N GLN A 76 -17.34 27.97 13.95
CA GLN A 76 -18.41 28.63 13.20
C GLN A 76 -19.61 28.97 14.11
N TRP A 77 -20.03 28.06 14.99
CA TRP A 77 -21.10 28.32 15.96
C TRP A 77 -20.73 29.39 16.99
N MET A 78 -19.50 29.37 17.51
CA MET A 78 -19.02 30.41 18.42
C MET A 78 -18.99 31.78 17.74
N LEU A 79 -18.49 31.85 16.49
CA LEU A 79 -18.48 33.08 15.72
C LEU A 79 -19.91 33.58 15.44
N ALA A 80 -20.83 32.70 15.06
CA ALA A 80 -22.23 33.06 14.85
C ALA A 80 -22.87 33.64 16.11
N LEU A 81 -22.57 33.06 17.29
CA LEU A 81 -23.04 33.57 18.57
C LEU A 81 -22.47 34.95 18.90
N VAL A 82 -21.16 35.15 18.70
CA VAL A 82 -20.49 36.45 18.90
C VAL A 82 -21.09 37.52 17.98
N VAL A 83 -21.25 37.20 16.69
CA VAL A 83 -21.87 38.13 15.73
C VAL A 83 -23.31 38.44 16.12
N ALA A 84 -24.10 37.45 16.52
CA ALA A 84 -25.46 37.67 16.97
C ALA A 84 -25.52 38.57 18.21
N ALA A 85 -24.61 38.39 19.18
CA ALA A 85 -24.53 39.21 20.37
C ALA A 85 -24.27 40.70 20.06
N GLU A 86 -23.41 40.98 19.07
CA GLU A 86 -23.07 42.35 18.65
C GLU A 86 -24.15 42.98 17.74
N VAL A 87 -24.73 42.18 16.84
CA VAL A 87 -25.65 42.68 15.81
C VAL A 87 -27.09 42.82 16.34
N MET A 88 -27.56 41.91 17.21
CA MET A 88 -28.93 41.95 17.72
C MET A 88 -29.30 43.30 18.39
N PRO A 89 -28.47 43.89 19.27
CA PRO A 89 -28.80 45.18 19.90
C PRO A 89 -28.91 46.33 18.90
N VAL A 90 -28.09 46.34 17.85
CA VAL A 90 -28.11 47.38 16.81
C VAL A 90 -29.38 47.26 15.97
N LEU A 91 -29.78 46.03 15.61
CA LEU A 91 -31.03 45.79 14.88
C LEU A 91 -32.24 46.26 15.69
N VAL A 92 -32.33 45.92 16.98
CA VAL A 92 -33.44 46.37 17.84
C VAL A 92 -33.54 47.89 17.89
N LYS A 93 -32.41 48.61 18.00
CA LYS A 93 -32.38 50.08 17.98
C LYS A 93 -32.81 50.71 16.65
N LEU A 94 -32.71 49.98 15.53
CA LEU A 94 -33.11 50.50 14.21
C LEU A 94 -34.61 50.37 13.93
N PHE A 95 -35.31 49.50 14.66
CA PHE A 95 -36.76 49.25 14.51
C PHE A 95 -37.61 49.82 15.65
N GLN A 96 -36.99 50.51 16.60
CA GLN A 96 -37.64 51.19 17.73
C GLN A 96 -37.57 52.71 17.55
#